data_AF-A0A0M8ZQN0-F1
#
_entry.id   AF-A0A0M8ZQN0-F1
#
_cell.length_a   1.000
_cell.length_b   1.000
_cell.length_c   1.000
_cell.angle_alpha   90.00
_cell.angle_beta   90.00
_cell.angle_gamma   90.00
#
_symmetry.space_group_name_H-M   'P 1'
#
loop_
_entity.id
_entity.type
_entity.pdbx_description
1 polymer ?
#
loop_
_entity_poly.entity_id
_entity_poly.type
_entity_poly.pdbx_seq_one_letter_code
_entity_poly.pdbx_strand_id
1 'polypeptide(L)'
;SLGGGTFLGLCCLLTGCNTFEEAIELATGGDNTKVDKLVKDIYGGDYGPFGLPGDLVASSFGQMNSKDRRNAVSKEDLARATLVTITNNIGSIARMCAVNEKIERVVFVGNFLRVNPISMKLLAYAMDYWSKGTMKALFLEHEGYFGAVGCLLQFKGETN
;
A
#
# COMPACT_ATOMS: atom_id res chain seq x y z
N SER A 1 4.83 -9.50 -7.96
CA SER A 1 5.86 -8.60 -8.52
C SER A 1 5.66 -7.15 -8.10
N LEU A 2 4.42 -6.69 -7.88
CA LEU A 2 4.12 -5.38 -7.31
C LEU A 2 4.48 -5.37 -5.81
N GLY A 3 5.52 -4.63 -5.44
CA GLY A 3 6.01 -4.56 -4.06
C GLY A 3 6.88 -3.33 -3.81
N GLY A 4 7.72 -3.36 -2.77
CA GLY A 4 8.55 -2.21 -2.38
C GLY A 4 9.51 -1.72 -3.49
N GLY A 5 10.07 -2.63 -4.29
CA GLY A 5 10.88 -2.26 -5.45
C GLY A 5 10.07 -1.55 -6.54
N THR A 6 8.81 -1.92 -6.74
CA THR A 6 7.90 -1.23 -7.67
C THR A 6 7.57 0.16 -7.17
N PHE A 7 7.27 0.31 -5.88
CA PHE A 7 7.03 1.61 -5.27
C PHE A 7 8.24 2.54 -5.45
N LEU A 8 9.43 2.09 -5.05
CA LEU A 8 10.64 2.91 -5.16
C LEU A 8 10.95 3.24 -6.62
N GLY A 9 10.96 2.25 -7.51
CA GLY A 9 11.26 2.47 -8.93
C GLY A 9 10.31 3.45 -9.62
N LEU A 10 9.00 3.33 -9.36
CA LEU A 10 8.01 4.27 -9.90
C LEU A 10 8.15 5.66 -9.30
N CYS A 11 8.38 5.78 -7.98
CA CYS A 11 8.63 7.07 -7.36
C CYS A 11 9.88 7.74 -7.96
N CYS A 12 10.98 7.03 -8.12
CA CYS A 12 12.18 7.57 -8.77
C CYS A 12 11.87 8.11 -10.18
N LEU A 13 11.09 7.38 -10.98
CA LEU A 13 10.71 7.80 -12.33
C LEU A 13 9.77 9.02 -12.34
N LEU A 14 8.81 9.07 -11.42
CA LEU A 14 7.72 10.06 -11.43
C LEU A 14 8.07 11.36 -10.69
N THR A 15 8.94 11.29 -9.68
CA THR A 15 9.25 12.42 -8.80
C THR A 15 10.72 12.85 -8.88
N GLY A 16 11.60 11.95 -9.31
CA GLY A 16 13.04 12.16 -9.30
C GLY A 16 13.70 11.94 -7.94
N CYS A 17 13.00 11.35 -6.95
CA CYS A 17 13.61 10.97 -5.68
C CYS A 17 14.66 9.87 -5.88
N ASN A 18 15.65 9.80 -4.99
CA ASN A 18 16.78 8.87 -5.10
C ASN A 18 16.82 7.82 -3.98
N THR A 19 16.09 8.05 -2.89
CA THR A 19 16.07 7.14 -1.74
C THR A 19 14.65 6.73 -1.37
N PHE A 20 14.53 5.63 -0.63
CA PHE A 20 13.24 5.18 -0.12
C PHE A 20 12.66 6.17 0.88
N GLU A 21 13.50 6.73 1.75
CA GLU A 21 13.12 7.72 2.75
C GLU A 21 12.56 8.98 2.10
N GLU A 22 13.21 9.50 1.06
CA GLU A 22 12.72 10.65 0.29
C GLU A 22 11.37 10.35 -0.37
N ALA A 23 11.19 9.15 -0.93
CA ALA A 23 9.92 8.73 -1.51
C ALA A 23 8.78 8.69 -0.48
N ILE A 24 9.05 8.23 0.75
CA ILE A 24 8.10 8.21 1.86
C ILE A 24 7.80 9.62 2.37
N GLU A 25 8.80 10.48 2.45
CA GLU A 25 8.65 11.89 2.83
C GLU A 25 7.73 12.63 1.85
N LEU A 26 8.00 12.49 0.53
CA LEU A 26 7.13 13.04 -0.52
C LEU A 26 5.70 12.50 -0.39
N ALA A 27 5.53 11.19 -0.20
CA ALA A 27 4.21 10.60 -0.05
C ALA A 27 3.45 11.13 1.18
N THR A 28 4.16 11.52 2.24
CA THR A 28 3.54 12.08 3.45
C THR A 28 2.90 13.45 3.18
N GLY A 29 3.51 14.26 2.32
CA GLY A 29 2.98 15.57 1.93
C GLY A 29 1.95 15.56 0.80
N GLY A 30 1.72 14.41 0.15
CA GLY A 30 0.87 14.30 -1.03
C GLY A 30 -0.59 13.96 -0.76
N ASP A 31 -1.41 14.15 -1.80
CA ASP A 31 -2.82 13.74 -1.85
C ASP A 31 -3.08 12.87 -3.09
N ASN A 32 -3.34 11.58 -2.88
CA ASN A 32 -3.60 10.65 -3.98
C ASN A 32 -4.92 10.95 -4.71
N THR A 33 -5.88 11.66 -4.11
CA THR A 33 -7.19 11.94 -4.73
C THR A 33 -7.11 12.89 -5.92
N LYS A 34 -5.96 13.55 -6.13
CA LYS A 34 -5.68 14.35 -7.34
C LYS A 34 -5.17 13.51 -8.51
N VAL A 35 -4.69 12.30 -8.22
CA VAL A 35 -4.05 11.37 -9.17
C VAL A 35 -4.98 10.20 -9.50
N ASP A 36 -5.57 9.60 -8.46
CA ASP A 36 -6.47 8.46 -8.53
C ASP A 36 -7.88 8.90 -8.88
N LYS A 37 -8.61 8.06 -9.62
CA LYS A 37 -10.04 8.23 -9.85
C LYS A 37 -10.81 7.46 -8.78
N LEU A 38 -11.68 8.15 -8.06
CA LEU A 38 -12.50 7.60 -6.98
C LEU A 38 -13.85 7.11 -7.50
N VAL A 39 -14.57 6.32 -6.71
CA VAL A 39 -15.93 5.83 -7.04
C VAL A 39 -16.87 7.01 -7.32
N LYS A 40 -16.81 8.07 -6.52
CA LYS A 40 -17.64 9.27 -6.72
C LYS A 40 -17.33 10.02 -8.03
N ASP A 41 -16.12 9.88 -8.58
CA ASP A 41 -15.76 10.51 -9.85
C ASP A 41 -16.39 9.79 -11.06
N ILE A 42 -16.87 8.55 -10.85
CA ILE A 42 -17.56 7.75 -11.87
C ILE A 42 -19.08 7.79 -11.64
N TYR A 43 -19.52 7.68 -10.39
CA TYR A 43 -20.94 7.49 -10.04
C TYR A 43 -21.61 8.72 -9.42
N GLY A 44 -20.87 9.80 -9.13
CA GLY A 44 -21.40 11.01 -8.48
C GLY A 44 -21.64 10.88 -6.96
N GLY A 45 -21.24 9.75 -6.36
CA GLY A 45 -21.43 9.44 -4.95
C GLY A 45 -21.01 8.00 -4.64
N ASP A 46 -21.63 7.38 -3.64
CA ASP A 46 -21.43 5.96 -3.33
C ASP A 46 -22.03 5.05 -4.40
N TYR A 47 -21.41 3.90 -4.63
CA TYR A 47 -21.98 2.84 -5.47
C TYR A 47 -22.74 1.82 -4.60
N GLY A 48 -23.98 2.21 -4.26
CA GLY A 48 -24.86 1.49 -3.34
C GLY A 48 -25.07 -0.01 -3.60
N PRO A 49 -25.31 -0.47 -4.85
CA PRO A 49 -25.59 -1.88 -5.11
C PRO A 49 -24.52 -2.87 -4.64
N PHE A 50 -23.27 -2.43 -4.54
CA PHE A 50 -22.14 -3.25 -4.07
C PHE A 50 -21.51 -2.69 -2.79
N GLY A 51 -22.11 -1.65 -2.19
CA GLY A 51 -21.62 -1.02 -0.96
C GLY A 51 -20.23 -0.41 -1.09
N LEU A 52 -19.88 0.17 -2.25
CA LEU A 52 -18.59 0.86 -2.41
C LEU A 52 -18.72 2.34 -2.05
N PRO A 53 -17.97 2.84 -1.05
CA PRO A 53 -17.97 4.26 -0.70
C PRO A 53 -17.43 5.14 -1.82
N GLY A 54 -17.92 6.37 -1.92
CA GLY A 54 -17.53 7.34 -2.95
C GLY A 54 -16.06 7.78 -2.87
N ASP A 55 -15.45 7.73 -1.68
CA ASP A 55 -14.04 8.04 -1.44
C ASP A 55 -13.09 6.87 -1.73
N LEU A 56 -13.62 5.68 -2.04
CA LEU A 56 -12.82 4.54 -2.43
C LEU A 56 -12.18 4.77 -3.80
N VAL A 57 -10.91 4.37 -3.94
CA VAL A 57 -10.20 4.39 -5.22
C VAL A 57 -10.84 3.38 -6.18
N ALA A 58 -11.39 3.86 -7.29
CA ALA A 58 -11.94 3.02 -8.36
C ALA A 58 -10.87 2.68 -9.41
N SER A 59 -9.97 3.62 -9.71
CA SER A 59 -8.87 3.42 -10.65
C SER A 59 -7.64 4.22 -10.22
N SER A 60 -6.61 3.50 -9.79
CA SER A 60 -5.28 4.05 -9.50
C SER A 60 -4.71 4.80 -10.70
N PHE A 61 -4.20 6.01 -10.50
CA PHE A 61 -3.72 6.92 -11.56
C PHE A 61 -4.77 7.26 -12.64
N GLY A 62 -6.06 6.99 -12.38
CA GLY A 62 -7.13 7.10 -13.35
C GLY A 62 -7.44 8.53 -13.82
N GLN A 63 -6.93 9.57 -13.15
CA GLN A 63 -7.03 10.96 -13.61
C GLN A 63 -5.86 11.38 -14.51
N MET A 64 -4.78 10.60 -14.56
CA MET A 64 -3.56 10.95 -15.30
C MET A 64 -3.68 10.79 -16.81
N ASN A 65 -4.84 10.35 -17.32
CA ASN A 65 -5.13 10.41 -18.76
C ASN A 65 -5.40 11.86 -19.24
N SER A 66 -5.84 12.76 -18.36
CA SER A 66 -6.06 14.18 -18.67
C SER A 66 -4.77 14.98 -18.61
N LYS A 67 -4.48 15.74 -19.67
CA LYS A 67 -3.30 16.62 -19.74
C LYS A 67 -3.34 17.70 -18.67
N ASP A 68 -4.50 18.31 -18.45
CA ASP A 68 -4.64 19.40 -17.48
C ASP A 68 -4.43 18.89 -16.05
N ARG A 69 -4.95 17.69 -15.73
CA ARG A 69 -4.71 17.04 -14.45
C ARG A 69 -3.23 16.71 -14.26
N ARG A 70 -2.56 16.15 -15.28
CA ARG A 70 -1.11 15.88 -15.23
C ARG A 70 -0.28 17.14 -14.97
N ASN A 71 -0.70 18.30 -15.47
CA ASN A 71 -0.01 19.57 -15.24
C ASN A 71 -0.26 20.17 -13.85
N ALA A 72 -1.32 19.74 -13.16
CA ALA A 72 -1.73 20.29 -11.87
C ALA A 72 -1.25 19.47 -10.67
N VAL A 73 -0.90 18.19 -10.86
CA VAL A 73 -0.42 17.31 -9.78
C VAL A 73 1.01 17.63 -9.37
N SER A 74 1.28 17.54 -8.08
CA SER A 74 2.64 17.66 -7.55
C SER A 74 3.38 16.32 -7.53
N LYS A 75 4.68 16.36 -7.25
CA LYS A 75 5.50 15.15 -7.08
C LYS A 75 5.06 14.35 -5.84
N GLU A 76 4.70 15.06 -4.78
CA GLU A 76 4.17 14.52 -3.54
C GLU A 76 2.87 13.74 -3.80
N ASP A 77 1.95 14.32 -4.60
CA ASP A 77 0.70 13.67 -4.99
C ASP A 77 0.97 12.34 -5.73
N LEU A 78 1.94 12.33 -6.65
CA LEU A 78 2.36 11.13 -7.39
C LEU A 78 3.02 10.07 -6.48
N ALA A 79 3.88 10.49 -5.55
CA ALA A 79 4.48 9.59 -4.56
C ALA A 79 3.40 8.95 -3.68
N ARG A 80 2.45 9.75 -3.20
CA ARG A 80 1.33 9.28 -2.37
C ARG A 80 0.42 8.32 -3.14
N ALA A 81 0.09 8.60 -4.40
CA ALA A 81 -0.70 7.70 -5.23
C ALA A 81 0.02 6.38 -5.52
N THR A 82 1.33 6.42 -5.76
CA THR A 82 2.16 5.21 -5.92
C THR A 82 2.12 4.37 -4.64
N LEU A 83 2.32 4.99 -3.48
CA LEU A 83 2.29 4.32 -2.18
C LEU A 83 0.94 3.66 -1.91
N VAL A 84 -0.16 4.40 -2.10
CA VAL A 84 -1.53 3.92 -1.89
C VAL A 84 -1.84 2.74 -2.83
N THR A 85 -1.47 2.86 -4.11
CA THR A 85 -1.72 1.82 -5.12
C THR A 85 -1.02 0.52 -4.78
N ILE A 86 0.28 0.56 -4.49
CA ILE A 86 1.04 -0.65 -4.16
C ILE A 86 0.55 -1.25 -2.85
N THR A 87 0.28 -0.43 -1.84
CA THR A 87 -0.17 -0.90 -0.51
C THR A 87 -1.54 -1.57 -0.58
N ASN A 88 -2.52 -0.94 -1.25
CA ASN A 88 -3.86 -1.49 -1.39
C ASN A 88 -3.87 -2.77 -2.23
N ASN A 89 -3.00 -2.87 -3.23
CA ASN A 89 -2.83 -4.11 -4.00
C ASN A 89 -2.29 -5.26 -3.13
N ILE A 90 -1.26 -5.00 -2.33
CA ILE A 90 -0.72 -5.98 -1.37
C ILE A 90 -1.80 -6.42 -0.38
N GLY A 91 -2.53 -5.46 0.21
CA GLY A 91 -3.62 -5.77 1.14
C GLY A 91 -4.72 -6.61 0.48
N SER A 92 -5.12 -6.29 -0.74
CA SER A 92 -6.15 -7.06 -1.45
C SER A 92 -5.73 -8.50 -1.70
N ILE A 93 -4.49 -8.73 -2.15
CA ILE A 93 -3.95 -10.08 -2.36
C ILE A 93 -3.84 -10.83 -1.03
N ALA A 94 -3.29 -10.20 0.01
CA ALA A 94 -3.14 -10.80 1.32
C ALA A 94 -4.50 -11.24 1.91
N ARG A 95 -5.53 -10.40 1.77
CA ARG A 95 -6.91 -10.74 2.16
C ARG A 95 -7.41 -11.96 1.39
N MET A 96 -7.29 -11.98 0.06
CA MET A 96 -7.78 -13.09 -0.75
C MET A 96 -7.12 -14.41 -0.35
N CYS A 97 -5.80 -14.41 -0.12
CA CYS A 97 -5.09 -15.58 0.39
C CYS A 97 -5.58 -15.99 1.78
N ALA A 98 -5.72 -15.03 2.70
CA ALA A 98 -6.20 -15.29 4.06
C ALA A 98 -7.61 -15.89 4.09
N VAL A 99 -8.52 -15.44 3.20
CA VAL A 99 -9.86 -16.03 3.05
C VAL A 99 -9.75 -17.48 2.57
N ASN A 100 -8.92 -17.73 1.55
CA ASN A 100 -8.75 -19.07 0.98
C ASN A 100 -8.18 -20.07 2.01
N GLU A 101 -7.18 -19.64 2.76
CA GLU A 101 -6.51 -20.47 3.78
C GLU A 101 -7.25 -20.49 5.13
N LYS A 102 -8.36 -19.76 5.26
CA LYS A 102 -9.17 -19.63 6.49
C LYS A 102 -8.34 -19.10 7.67
N ILE A 103 -7.53 -18.07 7.41
CA ILE A 103 -6.67 -17.40 8.39
C ILE A 103 -7.21 -16.01 8.69
N GLU A 104 -7.27 -15.65 9.97
CA GLU A 104 -7.74 -14.33 10.43
C GLU A 104 -6.60 -13.36 10.78
N ARG A 105 -5.39 -13.88 10.98
CA ARG A 105 -4.23 -13.09 11.42
C ARG A 105 -3.21 -13.03 10.30
N VAL A 106 -3.01 -11.85 9.73
CA VAL A 106 -2.07 -11.61 8.65
C VAL A 106 -0.92 -10.78 9.18
N VAL A 107 0.28 -11.36 9.24
CA VAL A 107 1.49 -10.65 9.66
C VAL A 107 2.17 -10.09 8.42
N PHE A 108 2.35 -8.77 8.37
CA PHE A 108 3.11 -8.11 7.32
C PHE A 108 4.54 -7.84 7.80
N VAL A 109 5.52 -8.22 6.98
CA VAL A 109 6.96 -8.08 7.27
C VAL A 109 7.70 -7.57 6.02
N GLY A 110 8.96 -7.16 6.20
CA GLY A 110 9.84 -6.68 5.15
C GLY A 110 10.03 -5.16 5.16
N ASN A 111 11.18 -4.71 4.66
CA ASN A 111 11.63 -3.31 4.72
C ASN A 111 10.75 -2.29 3.95
N PHE A 112 9.76 -2.74 3.18
CA PHE A 112 8.76 -1.82 2.61
C PHE A 112 7.96 -1.07 3.68
N LEU A 113 7.79 -1.68 4.85
CA LEU A 113 7.07 -1.07 5.98
C LEU A 113 7.98 -0.23 6.88
N ARG A 114 9.29 -0.26 6.63
CA ARG A 114 10.27 0.48 7.43
C ARG A 114 9.97 1.97 7.31
N VAL A 115 9.87 2.64 8.45
CA VAL A 115 9.55 4.08 8.55
C VAL A 115 8.29 4.50 7.75
N ASN A 116 7.38 3.56 7.47
CA ASN A 116 6.24 3.76 6.57
C ASN A 116 4.90 3.52 7.31
N PRO A 117 4.54 4.37 8.28
CA PRO A 117 3.32 4.23 9.06
C PRO A 117 2.06 4.42 8.21
N ILE A 118 2.17 5.10 7.07
CA ILE A 118 1.06 5.28 6.12
C ILE A 118 0.63 3.92 5.59
N SER A 119 1.58 3.11 5.11
CA SER A 119 1.26 1.80 4.54
C SER A 119 0.77 0.82 5.59
N MET A 120 1.34 0.85 6.80
CA MET A 120 0.84 0.03 7.92
C MET A 120 -0.62 0.34 8.24
N LYS A 121 -0.99 1.63 8.34
CA LYS A 121 -2.37 2.06 8.59
C LYS A 121 -3.31 1.65 7.46
N LEU A 122 -2.89 1.80 6.20
CA LEU A 122 -3.66 1.40 5.03
C LEU A 122 -3.89 -0.12 5.00
N LEU A 123 -2.87 -0.93 5.29
CA LEU A 123 -3.00 -2.39 5.38
C LEU A 123 -3.94 -2.80 6.52
N ALA A 124 -3.82 -2.17 7.69
CA ALA A 124 -4.70 -2.43 8.82
C ALA A 124 -6.16 -2.10 8.49
N TYR A 125 -6.40 -0.92 7.90
CA TYR A 125 -7.72 -0.51 7.44
C TYR A 125 -8.25 -1.47 6.36
N ALA A 126 -7.43 -1.84 5.39
CA ALA A 126 -7.83 -2.74 4.31
C ALA A 126 -8.21 -4.14 4.85
N MET A 127 -7.44 -4.69 5.80
CA MET A 127 -7.80 -5.97 6.42
C MET A 127 -9.14 -5.87 7.15
N ASP A 128 -9.30 -4.86 8.01
CA ASP A 128 -10.49 -4.68 8.84
C ASP A 128 -11.74 -4.41 7.99
N TYR A 129 -11.70 -3.37 7.16
CA TYR A 129 -12.83 -2.91 6.36
C TYR A 129 -13.36 -4.01 5.42
N TRP A 130 -12.45 -4.62 4.66
CA TRP A 130 -12.83 -5.59 3.64
C TRP A 130 -13.22 -6.95 4.23
N SER A 131 -12.71 -7.31 5.41
CA SER A 131 -13.12 -8.53 6.11
C SER A 131 -14.33 -8.35 7.02
N LYS A 132 -14.88 -7.13 7.15
CA LYS A 132 -15.90 -6.79 8.15
C LYS A 132 -15.42 -7.06 9.59
N GLY A 133 -14.15 -6.78 9.86
CA GLY A 133 -13.50 -6.88 11.16
C GLY A 133 -13.03 -8.28 11.56
N THR A 134 -13.17 -9.29 10.70
CA THR A 134 -12.73 -10.67 11.03
C THR A 134 -11.23 -10.88 10.84
N MET A 135 -10.56 -10.04 10.05
CA MET A 135 -9.12 -10.12 9.79
C MET A 135 -8.34 -8.99 10.46
N LYS A 136 -7.22 -9.35 11.08
CA LYS A 136 -6.30 -8.41 11.72
C LYS A 136 -4.95 -8.37 11.01
N ALA A 137 -4.52 -7.17 10.65
CA ALA A 137 -3.14 -6.91 10.25
C ALA A 137 -2.26 -6.83 11.50
N LEU A 138 -1.15 -7.57 11.49
CA LEU A 138 -0.13 -7.57 12.53
C LEU A 138 1.19 -7.09 11.94
N PHE A 139 1.96 -6.37 12.74
CA PHE A 139 3.27 -5.82 12.38
C PHE A 139 4.29 -6.17 13.47
N LEU A 140 5.55 -6.23 13.09
CA LEU A 140 6.65 -6.64 13.98
C LEU A 140 7.74 -5.56 13.96
N GLU A 141 8.29 -5.20 15.11
CA GLU A 141 9.33 -4.16 15.20
C GLU A 141 10.58 -4.48 14.36
N HIS A 142 10.94 -5.76 14.28
CA HIS A 142 12.11 -6.26 13.54
C HIS A 142 11.73 -6.82 12.16
N GLU A 143 10.73 -6.22 11.52
CA GLU A 143 10.11 -6.64 10.25
C GLU A 143 11.08 -7.01 9.11
N GLY A 144 12.25 -6.40 9.04
CA GLY A 144 13.24 -6.62 7.97
C GLY A 144 14.29 -7.70 8.24
N TYR A 145 14.35 -8.28 9.45
CA TYR A 145 15.55 -8.99 9.91
C TYR A 145 15.37 -10.50 10.11
N PHE A 146 14.14 -11.04 10.00
CA PHE A 146 13.87 -12.45 10.29
C PHE A 146 14.71 -13.43 9.47
N GLY A 147 14.98 -13.13 8.20
CA GLY A 147 15.84 -13.97 7.36
C GLY A 147 17.28 -14.05 7.88
N ALA A 148 17.85 -12.91 8.29
CA ALA A 148 19.20 -12.86 8.84
C ALA A 148 19.29 -13.59 10.19
N VAL A 149 18.29 -13.42 11.05
CA VAL A 149 18.19 -14.13 12.33
C VAL A 149 18.06 -15.65 12.10
N GLY A 150 17.24 -16.07 11.13
CA GLY A 150 17.11 -17.49 10.76
C GLY A 150 18.44 -18.13 10.35
N CYS A 151 19.24 -17.43 9.52
CA CYS A 151 20.58 -17.89 9.15
C CYS A 151 21.53 -18.00 10.35
N LEU A 152 21.46 -17.06 11.30
CA LEU A 152 22.26 -17.10 12.52
C LEU A 152 21.89 -18.29 13.41
N LEU A 153 20.60 -18.55 13.61
CA LEU A 153 20.12 -19.68 14.41
C LEU A 153 20.56 -21.00 13.77
N GLN A 154 20.48 -21.12 12.45
CA GLN A 154 20.98 -22.27 11.71
C GLN A 154 22.48 -22.49 11.91
N PHE A 155 23.28 -21.41 11.85
CA PHE A 155 24.72 -21.50 12.08
C PHE A 155 25.06 -21.97 13.51
N LYS A 156 24.26 -21.57 14.49
CA LYS A 156 24.43 -21.97 15.91
C LYS A 156 23.89 -23.37 16.23
N GLY A 157 23.20 -24.02 15.30
CA GLY A 157 22.52 -25.30 15.57
C GLY A 157 21.29 -25.17 16.47
N GLU A 158 20.67 -23.99 16.49
CA GLU A 158 19.47 -23.67 17.30
C GLU A 158 18.16 -23.86 16.51
N THR A 159 18.24 -24.35 15.27
CA THR A 159 17.11 -24.79 14.45
C THR A 159 17.03 -26.31 14.46
N ASN A 160 15.84 -26.83 14.81
CA ASN A 160 15.53 -28.26 14.80
C ASN A 160 15.68 -28.90 13.42
#